data_AF-A0A2E1KSG2-F1
#
_entry.id   AF-A0A2E1KSG2-F1
#
_cell.length_a   1.000
_cell.length_b   1.000
_cell.length_c   1.000
_cell.angle_alpha   90.00
_cell.angle_beta   90.00
_cell.angle_gamma   90.00
#
_symmetry.space_group_name_H-M   'P 1'
#
loop_
_entity.id
_entity.type
_entity.pdbx_description
1 polymer ?
#
loop_
_entity_poly.entity_id
_entity_poly.type
_entity_poly.pdbx_seq_one_letter_code
_entity_poly.pdbx_strand_id
1 'polypeptide(L)'
;KFDGVGAFRESDEHGNRLREDGTILFPNTAQPQPYRSVAGLMSLLAGSPRVRETLTWKVTQFCLGRPLVAADVAEVAKIDQTSSAAGGTYRSLILAIVTSDLVMMTRTQDDPQTE
;
A
#
# COMPACT_ATOMS: atom_id res chain seq x y z
N LYS A 1 11.58 -16.19 0.30
CA LYS A 1 11.20 -17.61 0.48
C LYS A 1 10.19 -18.06 -0.55
N PHE A 2 9.23 -17.23 -0.94
CA PHE A 2 8.42 -17.48 -2.12
C PHE A 2 9.16 -17.02 -3.37
N ASP A 3 9.07 -17.79 -4.46
CA ASP A 3 9.55 -17.38 -5.78
C ASP A 3 8.47 -16.57 -6.54
N GLY A 4 8.75 -16.18 -7.79
CA GLY A 4 7.84 -15.38 -8.61
C GLY A 4 6.52 -16.05 -8.99
N VAL A 5 6.39 -17.37 -8.77
CA VAL A 5 5.16 -18.14 -8.97
C VAL A 5 4.52 -18.58 -7.66
N GLY A 6 5.09 -18.17 -6.51
CA GLY A 6 4.54 -18.43 -5.19
C GLY A 6 4.96 -19.77 -4.57
N ALA A 7 6.00 -20.44 -5.07
CA ALA A 7 6.52 -21.65 -4.43
C ALA A 7 7.43 -21.29 -3.25
N PHE A 8 7.20 -21.93 -2.09
CA PHE A 8 7.99 -21.71 -0.88
C PHE A 8 9.25 -22.57 -0.85
N ARG A 9 10.39 -21.96 -0.54
CA ARG A 9 11.67 -22.62 -0.32
C ARG A 9 12.40 -21.99 0.87
N GLU A 10 13.14 -22.83 1.60
CA GLU A 10 14.03 -22.38 2.69
C GLU A 10 15.49 -22.26 2.25
N SER A 11 15.86 -23.00 1.22
CA SER A 11 17.21 -23.00 0.63
C SER A 11 17.15 -22.75 -0.86
N ASP A 12 18.26 -22.25 -1.41
CA ASP A 12 18.46 -22.15 -2.86
C ASP A 12 18.77 -23.52 -3.49
N GLU A 13 18.97 -23.54 -4.82
CA GLU A 13 19.29 -24.74 -5.59
C GLU A 13 20.66 -25.36 -5.25
N HIS A 14 21.49 -24.64 -4.48
CA HIS A 14 22.81 -25.06 -4.03
C HIS A 14 22.83 -25.46 -2.54
N GLY A 15 21.67 -25.46 -1.87
CA GLY A 15 21.55 -25.83 -0.46
C GLY A 15 21.87 -24.71 0.53
N ASN A 16 22.13 -23.48 0.07
CA ASN A 16 22.34 -22.35 0.95
C ASN A 16 21.01 -21.89 1.52
N ARG A 17 20.97 -21.64 2.84
CA ARG A 17 19.79 -21.07 3.49
C ARG A 17 19.51 -19.67 2.92
N LEU A 18 18.26 -19.41 2.51
CA LEU A 18 17.85 -18.09 2.05
C LEU A 18 17.99 -17.07 3.17
N ARG A 19 18.64 -15.94 2.86
CA ARG A 19 18.80 -14.83 3.82
C ARG A 19 17.48 -14.15 4.12
N GLU A 20 17.33 -13.77 5.38
CA GLU A 20 16.14 -13.08 5.91
C GLU A 20 16.52 -11.77 6.63
N ASP A 21 17.82 -11.50 6.75
CA ASP A 21 18.42 -10.37 7.43
C ASP A 21 18.95 -9.33 6.42
N GLY A 22 19.11 -8.09 6.88
CA GLY A 22 19.67 -7.04 6.05
C GLY A 22 19.55 -5.66 6.69
N THR A 23 19.70 -4.63 5.87
CA THR A 23 19.51 -3.22 6.25
C THR A 23 18.59 -2.54 5.25
N ILE A 24 17.81 -1.56 5.72
CA ILE A 24 16.97 -0.70 4.89
C ILE A 24 17.21 0.75 5.26
N LEU A 25 17.38 1.61 4.26
CA LEU A 25 17.46 3.06 4.45
C LEU A 25 16.12 3.68 4.06
N PHE A 26 15.39 4.23 5.02
CA PHE A 26 14.17 4.98 4.72
C PHE A 26 14.53 6.41 4.30
N PRO A 27 13.76 7.01 3.38
CA PRO A 27 13.87 8.45 3.12
C PRO A 27 13.75 9.24 4.42
N ASN A 28 14.56 10.29 4.56
CA ASN A 28 14.64 11.14 5.76
C ASN A 28 15.14 10.45 7.04
N THR A 29 15.69 9.24 6.95
CA THR A 29 16.48 8.64 8.03
C THR A 29 17.96 8.80 7.75
N ALA A 30 18.74 9.22 8.74
CA ALA A 30 20.17 9.48 8.58
C ALA A 30 21.00 8.19 8.49
N GLN A 31 20.49 7.07 8.99
CA GLN A 31 21.23 5.81 9.10
C GLN A 31 20.36 4.62 8.66
N PRO A 32 20.94 3.62 7.98
CA PRO A 32 20.25 2.38 7.66
C PRO A 32 19.78 1.65 8.92
N GLN A 33 18.57 1.13 8.90
CA GLN A 33 18.00 0.32 9.97
C GLN A 33 18.21 -1.17 9.69
N PRO A 34 18.87 -1.93 10.59
CA PRO A 34 19.04 -3.36 10.42
C PRO A 34 17.77 -4.13 10.77
N TYR A 35 17.55 -5.26 10.11
CA TYR A 35 16.54 -6.26 10.46
C TYR A 35 17.15 -7.66 10.42
N ARG A 36 16.61 -8.56 11.25
CA ARG A 36 17.12 -9.95 11.40
C ARG A 36 16.22 -11.01 10.77
N SER A 37 15.01 -10.62 10.37
CA SER A 37 14.02 -11.51 9.76
C SER A 37 13.07 -10.74 8.86
N VAL A 38 12.36 -11.46 7.99
CA VAL A 38 11.31 -10.88 7.14
C VAL A 38 10.21 -10.23 7.98
N ALA A 39 9.83 -10.83 9.11
CA ALA A 39 8.86 -10.24 10.03
C ALA A 39 9.36 -8.92 10.64
N GLY A 40 10.65 -8.83 10.95
CA GLY A 40 11.30 -7.60 11.39
C GLY A 40 11.26 -6.52 10.30
N LEU A 41 11.59 -6.87 9.06
CA LEU A 41 11.48 -5.97 7.92
C LEU A 41 10.03 -5.46 7.74
N MET A 42 9.03 -6.36 7.78
CA MET A 42 7.62 -5.97 7.64
C MET A 42 7.18 -5.02 8.75
N SER A 43 7.67 -5.22 9.97
CA SER A 43 7.38 -4.33 11.11
C SER A 43 7.96 -2.92 10.88
N LEU A 44 9.19 -2.84 10.34
CA LEU A 44 9.80 -1.55 9.97
C LEU A 44 9.01 -0.84 8.86
N LEU A 45 8.59 -1.58 7.83
CA LEU A 45 7.80 -1.04 6.73
C LEU A 45 6.42 -0.54 7.21
N ALA A 46 5.74 -1.29 8.08
CA ALA A 46 4.44 -0.92 8.62
C ALA A 46 4.48 0.36 9.47
N GLY A 47 5.62 0.64 10.11
CA GLY A 47 5.82 1.89 10.86
C GLY A 47 6.15 3.10 9.99
N SER A 48 6.39 2.94 8.69
CA SER A 48 6.80 4.04 7.81
C SER A 48 5.58 4.81 7.26
N PRO A 49 5.44 6.12 7.55
CA PRO A 49 4.37 6.94 6.99
C PRO A 49 4.37 6.92 5.46
N ARG A 50 5.56 6.95 4.86
CA ARG A 50 5.73 6.92 3.40
C ARG A 50 5.24 5.62 2.78
N VAL A 51 5.48 4.49 3.44
CA VAL A 51 4.97 3.18 2.99
C VAL A 51 3.45 3.16 3.09
N ARG A 52 2.88 3.68 4.18
CA ARG A 52 1.42 3.78 4.36
C ARG A 52 0.77 4.63 3.26
N GLU A 53 1.28 5.84 3.00
CA GLU A 53 0.81 6.71 1.92
C GLU A 53 0.86 6.01 0.55
N THR A 54 1.96 5.31 0.26
CA THR A 54 2.14 4.59 -1.00
C THR A 54 1.14 3.43 -1.13
N LEU A 55 0.87 2.73 -0.03
CA LEU A 55 -0.11 1.66 0.01
C LEU A 55 -1.53 2.21 -0.20
N THR A 56 -1.89 3.29 0.48
CA THR A 56 -3.16 4.01 0.30
C THR A 56 -3.35 4.43 -1.15
N TRP A 57 -2.32 5.00 -1.79
CA TRP A 57 -2.34 5.34 -3.21
C TRP A 57 -2.61 4.13 -4.10
N LYS A 58 -1.84 3.05 -3.90
CA LYS A 58 -1.90 1.89 -4.80
C LYS A 58 -3.21 1.11 -4.66
N VAL A 59 -3.73 0.97 -3.45
CA VAL A 59 -5.02 0.32 -3.19
C VAL A 59 -6.15 1.17 -3.76
N THR A 60 -6.14 2.49 -3.55
CA THR A 60 -7.12 3.39 -4.17
C THR A 60 -7.09 3.26 -5.70
N GLN A 61 -5.90 3.30 -6.31
CA GLN A 61 -5.72 3.10 -7.76
C GLN A 61 -6.34 1.77 -8.23
N PHE A 62 -6.08 0.68 -7.50
CA PHE A 62 -6.62 -0.64 -7.82
C PHE A 62 -8.15 -0.66 -7.72
N CYS A 63 -8.71 -0.10 -6.65
CA CYS A 63 -10.17 -0.04 -6.44
C CYS A 63 -10.88 0.79 -7.52
N LEU A 64 -10.28 1.89 -7.97
CA LEU A 64 -10.87 2.72 -9.03
C LEU A 64 -10.67 2.16 -10.43
N GLY A 65 -9.77 1.18 -10.62
CA GLY A 65 -9.48 0.59 -11.93
C GLY A 65 -8.80 1.55 -12.93
N ARG A 66 -8.37 2.74 -12.49
CA ARG A 66 -7.68 3.75 -13.32
C ARG A 66 -6.45 4.32 -12.62
N PRO A 67 -5.46 4.84 -13.35
CA PRO A 67 -4.40 5.65 -12.78
C PRO A 67 -4.97 6.86 -12.01
N LEU A 68 -4.34 7.18 -10.88
CA LEU A 68 -4.61 8.40 -10.11
C LEU A 68 -3.84 9.57 -10.72
N VAL A 69 -4.47 10.74 -10.77
CA VAL A 69 -3.92 11.98 -11.32
C VAL A 69 -3.73 13.04 -10.24
N ALA A 70 -3.13 14.17 -10.59
CA ALA A 70 -2.87 15.26 -9.65
C ALA A 70 -4.13 15.77 -8.93
N ALA A 71 -5.29 15.75 -9.59
CA ALA A 71 -6.56 16.14 -8.98
C ALA A 71 -7.01 15.19 -7.86
N ASP A 72 -6.60 13.92 -7.88
CA ASP A 72 -7.01 12.92 -6.88
C ASP A 72 -6.18 13.04 -5.58
N VAL A 73 -5.01 13.72 -5.62
CA VAL A 73 -4.01 13.74 -4.53
C VAL A 73 -4.61 14.19 -3.20
N ALA A 74 -5.41 15.26 -3.21
CA ALA A 74 -6.01 15.80 -2.00
C ALA A 74 -6.99 14.80 -1.36
N GLU A 75 -7.76 14.09 -2.18
CA GLU A 75 -8.75 13.13 -1.70
C GLU A 75 -8.06 11.85 -1.19
N VAL A 76 -7.01 11.38 -1.87
CA VAL A 76 -6.19 10.25 -1.39
C VAL A 76 -5.54 10.56 -0.03
N ALA A 77 -5.11 11.81 0.20
CA ALA A 77 -4.58 12.22 1.50
C ALA A 77 -5.67 12.17 2.60
N LYS A 78 -6.91 12.57 2.30
CA LYS A 78 -8.04 12.44 3.24
C LYS A 78 -8.36 10.97 3.54
N ILE A 79 -8.30 10.10 2.53
CA ILE A 79 -8.48 8.65 2.69
C ILE A 79 -7.42 8.09 3.66
N ASP A 80 -6.15 8.46 3.49
CA ASP A 80 -5.06 8.01 4.38
C ASP A 80 -5.31 8.44 5.83
N GLN A 81 -5.67 9.71 6.03
CA GLN A 81 -5.97 10.26 7.36
C GLN A 81 -7.18 9.56 8.00
N THR A 82 -8.26 9.38 7.24
CA THR A 82 -9.49 8.73 7.71
C THR A 82 -9.23 7.27 8.08
N SER A 83 -8.52 6.54 7.24
CA SER A 83 -8.13 5.15 7.52
C SER A 83 -7.23 5.06 8.75
N SER A 84 -6.23 5.94 8.86
CA SER A 84 -5.29 5.96 9.97
C SER A 84 -5.98 6.26 11.31
N ALA A 85 -6.91 7.22 11.33
CA ALA A 85 -7.72 7.53 12.51
C ALA A 85 -8.61 6.36 12.94
N ALA A 86 -9.06 5.53 11.98
CA ALA A 86 -9.86 4.33 12.21
C ALA A 86 -9.03 3.05 12.47
N GLY A 87 -7.74 3.18 12.77
CA GLY A 87 -6.86 2.07 13.15
C GLY A 87 -5.92 1.57 12.05
N GLY A 88 -5.94 2.15 10.84
CA GLY A 88 -4.95 1.89 9.79
C GLY A 88 -4.93 0.46 9.25
N THR A 89 -6.03 -0.27 9.40
CA THR A 89 -6.17 -1.64 8.89
C THR A 89 -6.56 -1.64 7.42
N TYR A 90 -6.39 -2.78 6.73
CA TYR A 90 -6.90 -2.93 5.37
C TYR A 90 -8.41 -2.66 5.28
N ARG A 91 -9.19 -3.12 6.28
CA ARG A 91 -10.63 -2.88 6.35
C ARG A 91 -10.95 -1.39 6.47
N SER A 92 -10.25 -0.65 7.33
CA SER A 92 -10.47 0.80 7.47
C SER A 92 -10.07 1.56 6.21
N LEU A 93 -9.02 1.11 5.51
CA LEU A 93 -8.61 1.68 4.23
C LEU A 93 -9.68 1.49 3.15
N ILE A 94 -10.16 0.26 2.96
CA ILE A 94 -11.23 -0.02 1.99
C ILE A 94 -12.50 0.76 2.32
N LEU A 95 -12.88 0.83 3.61
CA LEU A 95 -14.03 1.62 4.03
C LEU A 95 -13.85 3.10 3.65
N ALA A 96 -12.69 3.69 3.98
CA ALA A 96 -12.39 5.08 3.65
C ALA A 96 -12.40 5.36 2.14
N ILE A 97 -11.93 4.41 1.31
CA ILE A 97 -11.98 4.52 -0.15
C ILE A 97 -13.42 4.50 -0.66
N VAL A 98 -14.23 3.52 -0.23
CA VAL A 98 -15.60 3.36 -0.74
C VAL A 98 -16.50 4.53 -0.33
N THR A 99 -16.26 5.14 0.83
CA THR A 99 -17.00 6.32 1.28
C THR A 99 -16.40 7.65 0.80
N SER A 100 -15.30 7.63 0.03
CA SER A 100 -14.66 8.85 -0.46
C SER A 100 -15.42 9.45 -1.66
N ASP A 101 -15.19 10.73 -1.90
CA ASP A 101 -15.75 11.41 -3.07
C ASP A 101 -15.25 10.79 -4.39
N LEU A 102 -14.05 10.17 -4.40
CA LEU A 102 -13.54 9.45 -5.57
C LEU A 102 -14.45 8.31 -6.01
N VAL A 103 -15.18 7.67 -5.09
CA VAL A 103 -16.10 6.59 -5.42
C VAL A 103 -17.53 7.11 -5.48
N MET A 104 -17.96 7.88 -4.48
CA MET A 104 -19.35 8.32 -4.33
C MET A 104 -19.77 9.38 -5.36
N MET A 105 -18.85 10.21 -5.83
CA MET A 105 -19.12 11.27 -6.82
C MET A 105 -18.67 10.89 -8.23
N THR A 106 -18.15 9.67 -8.42
CA THR A 106 -17.84 9.18 -9.77
C THR A 106 -19.12 8.94 -10.54
N ARG A 107 -19.25 9.58 -11.70
CA ARG A 107 -20.37 9.33 -12.62
C ARG A 107 -20.27 7.91 -13.16
N THR A 108 -21.20 7.04 -12.75
CA THR A 108 -21.25 5.64 -13.18
C THR A 108 -22.09 5.42 -14.44
N GLN A 109 -22.82 6.44 -14.90
CA GLN A 109 -23.61 6.42 -16.12
C GLN A 109 -23.58 7.80 -16.77
N ASP A 110 -23.52 7.86 -18.09
CA ASP A 110 -23.80 9.09 -18.83
C ASP A 110 -25.30 9.38 -18.77
N ASP A 111 -25.66 10.63 -18.50
CA ASP A 111 -27.06 11.08 -18.51
C ASP A 111 -27.64 10.79 -19.90
N PRO A 112 -28.75 10.03 -20.03
CA PRO A 112 -29.34 9.80 -21.34
C PRO A 112 -29.69 11.18 -21.91
N GLN A 113 -29.01 11.51 -23.01
CA GLN A 113 -29.15 12.78 -23.73
C GLN A 113 -30.63 13.14 -23.83
N THR A 114 -31.01 14.27 -23.24
CA THR A 114 -32.30 14.92 -23.49
C THR A 114 -32.34 15.28 -24.98
N GLU A 115 -33.08 14.50 -25.78
CA GLU A 115 -33.52 14.90 -27.13
C GLU A 115 -34.47 16.10 -27.07
#